data_AF-A0A838PEZ9-F1
#
_entry.id   AF-A0A838PEZ9-F1
#
_cell.length_a   1.000
_cell.length_b   1.000
_cell.length_c   1.000
_cell.angle_alpha   90.00
_cell.angle_beta   90.00
_cell.angle_gamma   90.00
#
_symmetry.space_group_name_H-M   'P 1'
#
loop_
_entity.id
_entity.type
_entity.pdbx_description
1 polymer ?
#
loop_
_entity_poly.entity_id
_entity_poly.type
_entity_poly.pdbx_seq_one_letter_code
_entity_poly.pdbx_strand_id
1 'polypeptide(L)'
;MKTNSLNTSHVSELLYQALETEKGGVQVYATALRCALNEDLKEEWTTYLEQTKVHVQVVSDILNGMNLDLEVETPGRKIVRHIGDSLVKAMEMALRGPDLAAAQIVAAECVTLAETKDHLNWSLIGEIVKNSSGEAAAVLKQAYDQVEPEEDEHLYHTGGWTRELWIEALGMPAVLPPPEEEQDVETAIEDAQAKKSRAKKA
;
A
#
# COMPACT_ATOMS: atom_id res chain seq x y z
N MET A 1 -8.30 -34.58 -5.08
CA MET A 1 -8.36 -33.15 -4.74
C MET A 1 -9.69 -32.62 -5.24
N LYS A 2 -10.50 -31.98 -4.39
CA LYS A 2 -11.73 -31.33 -4.88
C LYS A 2 -11.29 -30.12 -5.69
N THR A 3 -11.60 -30.12 -6.98
CA THR A 3 -11.60 -28.91 -7.81
C THR A 3 -12.72 -28.00 -7.32
N ASN A 4 -12.45 -27.22 -6.26
CA ASN A 4 -13.33 -26.13 -5.91
C ASN A 4 -13.16 -25.06 -6.98
N SER A 5 -14.17 -24.87 -7.81
CA SER A 5 -14.25 -23.72 -8.71
C SER A 5 -14.19 -22.43 -7.90
N LEU A 6 -13.46 -21.42 -8.38
CA LEU A 6 -13.43 -20.10 -7.77
C LEU A 6 -14.85 -19.53 -7.60
N ASN A 7 -15.08 -18.89 -6.45
CA ASN A 7 -16.32 -18.18 -6.21
C ASN A 7 -16.26 -16.80 -6.87
N THR A 8 -16.91 -16.66 -8.03
CA THR A 8 -16.87 -15.44 -8.84
C THR A 8 -17.38 -14.20 -8.11
N SER A 9 -18.37 -14.33 -7.21
CA SER A 9 -18.86 -13.16 -6.47
C SER A 9 -17.85 -12.64 -5.45
N HIS A 10 -17.07 -13.52 -4.82
CA HIS A 10 -15.99 -13.11 -3.92
C HIS A 10 -14.77 -12.56 -4.67
N VAL A 11 -14.51 -13.05 -5.89
CA VAL A 11 -13.48 -12.45 -6.76
C VAL A 11 -13.89 -11.03 -7.13
N SER A 12 -15.13 -10.80 -7.57
CA SER A 12 -15.62 -9.45 -7.86
C SER A 12 -15.57 -8.54 -6.63
N GLU A 13 -15.96 -9.04 -5.45
CA GLU A 13 -15.87 -8.29 -4.19
C GLU A 13 -14.41 -7.87 -3.87
N LEU A 14 -13.46 -8.79 -4.03
CA LEU A 14 -12.04 -8.49 -3.83
C LEU A 14 -11.56 -7.39 -4.79
N LEU A 15 -11.91 -7.49 -6.08
CA LEU A 15 -11.50 -6.50 -7.08
C LEU A 15 -12.13 -5.12 -6.85
N TYR A 16 -13.37 -5.07 -6.37
CA TYR A 16 -13.99 -3.81 -5.94
C TYR A 16 -13.31 -3.20 -4.73
N GLN A 17 -12.87 -4.03 -3.78
CA GLN A 17 -12.09 -3.56 -2.63
C GLN A 17 -10.69 -3.10 -3.06
N ALA A 18 -10.01 -3.82 -3.96
CA ALA A 18 -8.72 -3.42 -4.51
C ALA A 18 -8.83 -2.04 -5.17
N LEU A 19 -9.78 -1.85 -6.09
CA LEU A 19 -9.96 -0.55 -6.75
C LEU A 19 -10.21 0.60 -5.75
N GLU A 20 -10.93 0.31 -4.66
CA GLU A 20 -11.18 1.33 -3.64
C GLU A 20 -9.96 1.57 -2.74
N THR A 21 -9.15 0.55 -2.46
CA THR A 21 -7.88 0.71 -1.75
C THR A 21 -6.97 1.63 -2.54
N GLU A 22 -6.76 1.37 -3.84
CA GLU A 22 -5.91 2.16 -4.73
C GLU A 22 -6.37 3.63 -4.81
N LYS A 23 -7.68 3.85 -4.98
CA LYS A 23 -8.27 5.20 -4.97
C LYS A 23 -8.07 5.92 -3.63
N GLY A 24 -8.17 5.18 -2.52
CA GLY A 24 -7.85 5.67 -1.18
C GLY A 24 -6.37 5.97 -1.02
N GLY A 25 -5.49 5.12 -1.55
CA GLY A 25 -4.03 5.26 -1.53
C GLY A 25 -3.57 6.58 -2.14
N VAL A 26 -4.14 6.98 -3.29
CA VAL A 26 -3.89 8.30 -3.90
C VAL A 26 -4.17 9.44 -2.92
N GLN A 27 -5.27 9.37 -2.16
CA GLN A 27 -5.62 10.40 -1.18
C GLN A 27 -4.73 10.33 0.07
N VAL A 28 -4.37 9.12 0.49
CA VAL A 28 -3.46 8.88 1.61
C VAL A 28 -2.10 9.49 1.31
N TYR A 29 -1.45 9.14 0.19
CA TYR A 29 -0.15 9.69 -0.19
C TYR A 29 -0.19 11.21 -0.40
N ALA A 30 -1.21 11.73 -1.09
CA ALA A 30 -1.35 13.19 -1.26
C ALA A 30 -1.47 13.93 0.08
N THR A 31 -2.09 13.32 1.08
CA THR A 31 -2.21 13.88 2.43
C THR A 31 -0.92 13.68 3.23
N ALA A 32 -0.27 12.53 3.09
CA ALA A 32 1.00 12.20 3.73
C ALA A 32 2.12 13.16 3.28
N LEU A 33 2.19 13.50 1.99
CA LEU A 33 3.12 14.50 1.44
C LEU A 33 2.96 15.90 2.04
N ARG A 34 1.77 16.25 2.55
CA ARG A 34 1.55 17.50 3.28
C ARG A 34 2.08 17.44 4.71
N CYS A 35 2.23 16.23 5.26
CA CYS A 35 2.76 15.97 6.60
C CYS A 35 4.28 15.73 6.59
N ALA A 36 4.85 15.33 5.46
CA ALA A 36 6.28 15.04 5.34
C ALA A 36 7.16 16.27 5.59
N LEU A 37 8.19 16.07 6.41
CA LEU A 37 9.25 17.03 6.74
C LEU A 37 10.63 16.54 6.27
N ASN A 38 10.85 15.23 6.25
CA ASN A 38 12.05 14.61 5.70
C ASN A 38 11.95 14.62 4.16
N GLU A 39 12.99 15.14 3.49
CA GLU A 39 12.97 15.31 2.02
C GLU A 39 13.12 13.97 1.27
N ASP A 40 13.90 13.01 1.79
CA ASP A 40 14.05 11.69 1.18
C ASP A 40 12.71 10.93 1.23
N LEU A 41 12.04 10.94 2.40
CA LEU A 41 10.68 10.39 2.54
C LEU A 41 9.67 11.03 1.59
N LYS A 42 9.80 12.34 1.38
CA LYS A 42 8.91 13.09 0.48
C LYS A 42 9.14 12.72 -0.97
N GLU A 43 10.39 12.45 -1.36
CA GLU A 43 10.74 11.92 -2.68
C GLU A 43 10.13 10.53 -2.88
N GLU A 44 10.33 9.62 -1.92
CA GLU A 44 9.77 8.25 -1.97
C GLU A 44 8.23 8.27 -2.09
N TRP A 45 7.53 8.98 -1.20
CA TRP A 45 6.08 9.10 -1.25
C TRP A 45 5.55 9.82 -2.51
N THR A 46 6.36 10.66 -3.15
CA THR A 46 5.99 11.26 -4.44
C THR A 46 6.01 10.21 -5.54
N THR A 47 7.03 9.34 -5.55
CA THR A 47 7.12 8.19 -6.46
C THR A 47 5.95 7.24 -6.25
N TYR A 48 5.67 6.86 -4.99
CA TYR A 48 4.58 5.93 -4.66
C TYR A 48 3.22 6.52 -5.05
N LEU A 49 2.99 7.82 -4.84
CA LEU A 49 1.78 8.49 -5.32
C LEU A 49 1.58 8.35 -6.85
N GLU A 50 2.65 8.45 -7.64
CA GLU A 50 2.54 8.29 -9.09
C GLU A 50 2.30 6.83 -9.50
N GLN A 51 2.93 5.88 -8.81
CA GLN A 51 2.67 4.44 -9.00
C GLN A 51 1.22 4.07 -8.64
N THR A 52 0.72 4.47 -7.47
CA THR A 52 -0.67 4.21 -7.05
C THR A 52 -1.69 4.78 -8.04
N LYS A 53 -1.41 5.93 -8.68
CA LYS A 53 -2.28 6.43 -9.76
C LYS A 53 -2.32 5.49 -10.97
N VAL A 54 -1.19 4.88 -11.33
CA VAL A 54 -1.14 3.84 -12.37
C VAL A 54 -1.90 2.60 -11.91
N HIS A 55 -1.76 2.19 -10.66
CA HIS A 55 -2.46 1.04 -10.11
C HIS A 55 -3.98 1.19 -10.12
N VAL A 56 -4.51 2.38 -9.82
CA VAL A 56 -5.95 2.70 -10.01
C VAL A 56 -6.39 2.39 -11.44
N GLN A 57 -5.58 2.74 -12.45
CA GLN A 57 -5.88 2.46 -13.85
C GLN A 57 -5.81 0.95 -14.13
N VAL A 58 -4.77 0.27 -13.64
CA VAL A 58 -4.59 -1.19 -13.81
C VAL A 58 -5.79 -1.95 -13.24
N VAL A 59 -6.22 -1.67 -12.02
CA VAL A 59 -7.37 -2.34 -11.42
C VAL A 59 -8.67 -1.97 -12.14
N SER A 60 -8.82 -0.73 -12.60
CA SER A 60 -9.97 -0.33 -13.42
C SER A 60 -10.04 -1.13 -14.74
N ASP A 61 -8.90 -1.38 -15.38
CA ASP A 61 -8.82 -2.16 -16.60
C ASP A 61 -9.15 -3.64 -16.36
N ILE A 62 -8.75 -4.19 -15.21
CA ILE A 62 -9.19 -5.54 -14.78
C ILE A 62 -10.72 -5.59 -14.67
N LEU A 63 -11.35 -4.65 -13.96
CA LEU A 63 -12.81 -4.65 -13.79
C LEU A 63 -13.52 -4.53 -15.14
N ASN A 64 -13.07 -3.62 -16.00
CA ASN A 64 -13.62 -3.46 -17.35
C ASN A 64 -13.47 -4.74 -18.18
N GLY A 65 -12.30 -5.37 -18.18
CA GLY A 65 -12.04 -6.64 -18.87
C GLY A 65 -12.91 -7.80 -18.36
N MET A 66 -13.37 -7.72 -17.11
CA MET A 66 -14.30 -8.68 -16.50
C MET A 66 -15.78 -8.26 -16.62
N ASN A 67 -16.09 -7.18 -17.36
CA ASN A 67 -17.43 -6.58 -17.49
C ASN A 67 -18.07 -6.21 -16.13
N LEU A 68 -17.25 -5.75 -15.19
CA LEU A 68 -17.68 -5.22 -13.89
C LEU A 68 -17.83 -3.70 -13.98
N ASP A 69 -18.92 -3.17 -13.44
CA ASP A 69 -19.19 -1.73 -13.41
C ASP A 69 -18.39 -1.06 -12.29
N LEU A 70 -17.48 -0.14 -12.67
CA LEU A 70 -16.57 0.57 -11.77
C LEU A 70 -17.28 1.36 -10.66
N GLU A 71 -18.56 1.69 -10.83
CA GLU A 71 -19.36 2.47 -9.89
C GLU A 71 -20.16 1.60 -8.91
N VAL A 72 -20.09 0.27 -9.03
CA VAL A 72 -20.77 -0.63 -8.11
C VAL A 72 -20.22 -0.50 -6.70
N GLU A 73 -21.12 -0.19 -5.78
CA GLU A 73 -20.81 0.04 -4.38
C GLU A 73 -21.22 -1.16 -3.52
N THR A 74 -20.29 -2.09 -3.31
CA THR A 74 -20.53 -3.27 -2.47
C THR A 74 -20.35 -2.96 -0.97
N PRO A 75 -20.89 -3.79 -0.06
CA PRO A 75 -20.71 -3.58 1.38
C PRO A 75 -19.24 -3.54 1.82
N GLY A 76 -18.36 -4.40 1.28
CA GLY A 76 -16.95 -4.38 1.64
C GLY A 76 -16.22 -3.18 1.04
N ARG A 77 -16.54 -2.80 -0.21
CA ARG A 77 -16.04 -1.55 -0.82
C ARG A 77 -16.35 -0.32 0.03
N LYS A 78 -17.59 -0.21 0.55
CA LYS A 78 -17.99 0.87 1.48
C LYS A 78 -17.10 0.93 2.72
N ILE A 79 -16.78 -0.23 3.28
CA ILE A 79 -15.95 -0.32 4.49
C ILE A 79 -14.51 0.09 4.17
N VAL A 80 -13.95 -0.38 3.05
CA VAL A 80 -12.61 0.02 2.61
C VAL A 80 -12.52 1.54 2.43
N ARG A 81 -13.49 2.16 1.74
CA ARG A 81 -13.56 3.61 1.61
C ARG A 81 -13.59 4.32 2.96
N HIS A 82 -14.44 3.87 3.87
CA HIS A 82 -14.56 4.47 5.19
C HIS A 82 -13.24 4.42 5.98
N ILE A 83 -12.49 3.31 5.88
CA ILE A 83 -11.18 3.17 6.50
C ILE A 83 -10.19 4.15 5.85
N GLY A 84 -10.12 4.20 4.52
CA GLY A 84 -9.26 5.15 3.79
C GLY A 84 -9.55 6.62 4.16
N ASP A 85 -10.82 7.02 4.15
CA ASP A 85 -11.26 8.36 4.58
C ASP A 85 -10.85 8.67 6.02
N SER A 86 -10.85 7.65 6.89
CA SER A 86 -10.46 7.80 8.30
C SER A 86 -8.95 8.00 8.46
N LEU A 87 -8.13 7.33 7.64
CA LEU A 87 -6.67 7.53 7.61
C LEU A 87 -6.33 8.95 7.15
N VAL A 88 -6.96 9.42 6.06
CA VAL A 88 -6.82 10.81 5.57
C VAL A 88 -7.20 11.80 6.67
N LYS A 89 -8.35 11.60 7.31
CA LYS A 89 -8.83 12.46 8.40
C LYS A 89 -7.88 12.47 9.60
N ALA A 90 -7.25 11.35 9.94
CA ALA A 90 -6.27 11.28 11.04
C ALA A 90 -5.06 12.18 10.75
N MET A 91 -4.51 12.12 9.54
CA MET A 91 -3.42 13.02 9.11
C MET A 91 -3.85 14.50 9.11
N GLU A 92 -5.06 14.82 8.63
CA GLU A 92 -5.60 16.19 8.68
C GLU A 92 -5.83 16.70 10.11
N MET A 93 -6.15 15.82 11.05
CA MET A 93 -6.21 16.16 12.48
C MET A 93 -4.81 16.47 13.02
N ALA A 94 -3.81 15.66 12.66
CA ALA A 94 -2.42 15.88 13.09
C ALA A 94 -1.85 17.20 12.53
N LEU A 95 -2.11 17.53 11.26
CA LEU A 95 -1.70 18.79 10.62
C LEU A 95 -2.30 20.06 11.27
N ARG A 96 -3.42 19.94 11.99
CA ARG A 96 -4.01 21.05 12.76
C ARG A 96 -3.41 21.20 14.15
N GLY A 97 -2.62 20.21 14.59
CA GLY A 97 -1.86 20.25 15.82
C GLY A 97 -0.65 21.20 15.73
N PRO A 98 -0.02 21.51 16.87
CA PRO A 98 1.16 22.38 16.90
C PRO A 98 2.47 21.66 16.55
N ASP A 99 2.48 20.34 16.46
CA ASP A 99 3.68 19.51 16.27
C ASP A 99 3.66 18.84 14.89
N LEU A 100 4.42 19.41 13.95
CA LEU A 100 4.52 18.90 12.59
C LEU A 100 5.34 17.59 12.51
N ALA A 101 6.28 17.37 13.44
CA ALA A 101 7.04 16.12 13.49
C ALA A 101 6.12 14.96 13.91
N ALA A 102 5.23 15.20 14.87
CA ALA A 102 4.18 14.24 15.21
C ALA A 102 3.22 13.99 14.04
N ALA A 103 2.92 15.01 13.21
CA ALA A 103 2.08 14.84 12.02
C ALA A 103 2.74 13.94 10.96
N GLN A 104 4.05 14.06 10.74
CA GLN A 104 4.79 13.15 9.86
C GLN A 104 4.72 11.70 10.34
N ILE A 105 4.83 11.46 11.65
CA ILE A 105 4.75 10.10 12.23
C ILE A 105 3.34 9.52 12.02
N VAL A 106 2.30 10.30 12.30
CA VAL A 106 0.90 9.87 12.05
C VAL A 106 0.70 9.54 10.56
N ALA A 107 1.30 10.31 9.66
CA ALA A 107 1.23 10.02 8.23
C ALA A 107 1.91 8.69 7.88
N ALA A 108 3.10 8.42 8.41
CA ALA A 108 3.80 7.16 8.18
C ALA A 108 3.01 5.94 8.71
N GLU A 109 2.37 6.07 9.89
CA GLU A 109 1.46 5.04 10.40
C GLU A 109 0.24 4.84 9.51
N CYS A 110 -0.35 5.93 9.02
CA CYS A 110 -1.51 5.85 8.13
C CYS A 110 -1.17 5.21 6.79
N VAL A 111 -0.02 5.55 6.20
CA VAL A 111 0.49 4.92 4.97
C VAL A 111 0.73 3.44 5.22
N THR A 112 1.42 3.06 6.31
CA THR A 112 1.65 1.63 6.66
C THR A 112 0.36 0.82 6.74
N LEU A 113 -0.70 1.39 7.31
CA LEU A 113 -2.01 0.74 7.41
C LEU A 113 -2.70 0.60 6.04
N ALA A 114 -2.54 1.59 5.16
CA ALA A 114 -3.04 1.53 3.78
C ALA A 114 -2.31 0.43 2.99
N GLU A 115 -0.97 0.45 2.98
CA GLU A 115 -0.14 -0.52 2.27
C GLU A 115 -0.38 -1.96 2.76
N THR A 116 -0.60 -2.14 4.07
CA THR A 116 -0.93 -3.46 4.61
C THR A 116 -2.22 -4.04 4.00
N LYS A 117 -3.22 -3.18 3.74
CA LYS A 117 -4.46 -3.61 3.09
C LYS A 117 -4.25 -3.83 1.60
N ASP A 118 -3.43 -3.02 0.95
CA ASP A 118 -3.24 -3.13 -0.50
C ASP A 118 -2.40 -4.33 -0.90
N HIS A 119 -1.26 -4.53 -0.24
CA HIS A 119 -0.45 -5.73 -0.37
C HIS A 119 -1.28 -7.01 -0.10
N LEU A 120 -2.22 -7.01 0.86
CA LEU A 120 -3.14 -8.13 1.06
C LEU A 120 -4.04 -8.39 -0.16
N ASN A 121 -4.56 -7.34 -0.80
CA ASN A 121 -5.38 -7.48 -2.00
C ASN A 121 -4.57 -8.10 -3.14
N TRP A 122 -3.38 -7.57 -3.41
CA TRP A 122 -2.50 -8.05 -4.48
C TRP A 122 -1.98 -9.47 -4.23
N SER A 123 -1.63 -9.81 -2.99
CA SER A 123 -1.33 -11.18 -2.57
C SER A 123 -2.48 -12.15 -2.88
N LEU A 124 -3.73 -11.76 -2.60
CA LEU A 124 -4.91 -12.60 -2.88
C LEU A 124 -5.20 -12.71 -4.38
N ILE A 125 -4.96 -11.65 -5.16
CA ILE A 125 -5.01 -11.68 -6.62
C ILE A 125 -3.97 -12.68 -7.16
N GLY A 126 -2.74 -12.68 -6.62
CA GLY A 126 -1.71 -13.66 -6.93
C GLY A 126 -2.16 -15.10 -6.65
N GLU A 127 -2.84 -15.34 -5.53
CA GLU A 127 -3.42 -16.66 -5.23
C GLU A 127 -4.53 -17.05 -6.23
N ILE A 128 -5.36 -16.11 -6.68
CA ILE A 128 -6.34 -16.37 -7.75
C ILE A 128 -5.62 -16.75 -9.04
N VAL A 129 -4.58 -16.02 -9.43
CA VAL A 129 -3.77 -16.30 -10.64
C VAL A 129 -3.17 -17.71 -10.59
N LYS A 130 -2.58 -18.12 -9.46
CA LYS A 130 -1.99 -19.45 -9.28
C LYS A 130 -3.00 -20.59 -9.36
N ASN A 131 -4.26 -20.33 -9.01
CA ASN A 131 -5.31 -21.33 -8.87
C ASN A 131 -6.39 -21.25 -9.96
N SER A 132 -6.22 -20.41 -10.98
CA SER A 132 -7.18 -20.24 -12.08
C SER A 132 -6.52 -20.39 -13.45
N SER A 133 -7.35 -20.53 -14.48
CA SER A 133 -6.91 -20.62 -15.87
C SER A 133 -7.94 -19.98 -16.81
N GLY A 134 -7.52 -19.69 -18.04
CA GLY A 134 -8.33 -19.01 -19.04
C GLY A 134 -8.04 -17.52 -19.14
N GLU A 135 -8.86 -16.82 -19.93
CA GLU A 135 -8.63 -15.42 -20.30
C GLU A 135 -8.63 -14.47 -19.09
N ALA A 136 -9.58 -14.63 -18.16
CA ALA A 136 -9.62 -13.83 -16.94
C ALA A 136 -8.38 -14.02 -16.06
N ALA A 137 -7.83 -15.23 -15.99
CA ALA A 137 -6.60 -15.51 -15.24
C ALA A 137 -5.38 -14.84 -15.90
N ALA A 138 -5.34 -14.76 -17.24
CA ALA A 138 -4.27 -14.10 -17.98
C ALA A 138 -4.28 -12.57 -17.76
N VAL A 139 -5.47 -11.95 -17.75
CA VAL A 139 -5.63 -10.52 -17.45
C VAL A 139 -5.15 -10.21 -16.02
N LEU A 140 -5.60 -11.00 -15.03
CA LEU A 140 -5.16 -10.84 -13.65
C LEU A 140 -3.66 -11.07 -13.49
N LYS A 141 -3.09 -12.05 -14.20
CA LYS A 141 -1.64 -12.33 -14.13
C LYS A 141 -0.82 -11.16 -14.63
N GLN A 142 -1.20 -10.57 -15.77
CA GLN A 142 -0.46 -9.44 -16.34
C GLN A 142 -0.48 -8.24 -15.39
N ALA A 143 -1.63 -7.94 -14.78
CA ALA A 143 -1.74 -6.88 -13.79
C ALA A 143 -0.92 -7.18 -12.52
N TYR A 144 -1.02 -8.40 -12.00
CA TYR A 144 -0.28 -8.85 -10.82
C TYR A 144 1.24 -8.75 -11.03
N ASP A 145 1.76 -9.27 -12.15
CA ASP A 145 3.19 -9.22 -12.46
C ASP A 145 3.71 -7.77 -12.60
N GLN A 146 2.83 -6.80 -12.90
CA GLN A 146 3.19 -5.39 -13.04
C GLN A 146 3.21 -4.67 -11.69
N VAL A 147 2.23 -4.93 -10.82
CA VAL A 147 1.97 -4.11 -9.63
C VAL A 147 2.56 -4.72 -8.37
N GLU A 148 2.47 -6.04 -8.19
CA GLU A 148 2.82 -6.66 -6.90
C GLU A 148 4.26 -6.42 -6.42
N PRO A 149 5.30 -6.39 -7.29
CA PRO A 149 6.63 -6.02 -6.85
C PRO A 149 6.71 -4.60 -6.27
N GLU A 150 5.95 -3.64 -6.83
CA GLU A 150 5.89 -2.27 -6.30
C GLU A 150 5.18 -2.24 -4.93
N GLU A 151 4.13 -3.04 -4.76
CA GLU A 151 3.37 -3.14 -3.50
C GLU A 151 4.15 -3.81 -2.36
N ASP A 152 5.00 -4.79 -2.69
CA ASP A 152 5.95 -5.36 -1.74
C ASP A 152 6.92 -4.27 -1.25
N GLU A 153 7.52 -3.52 -2.18
CA GLU A 153 8.42 -2.39 -1.87
C GLU A 153 7.73 -1.36 -0.97
N HIS A 154 6.53 -0.89 -1.37
CA HIS A 154 5.76 0.11 -0.62
C HIS A 154 5.53 -0.31 0.83
N LEU A 155 5.16 -1.58 1.05
CA LEU A 155 4.90 -2.13 2.38
C LEU A 155 6.18 -2.17 3.24
N TYR A 156 7.28 -2.70 2.71
CA TYR A 156 8.51 -2.87 3.48
C TYR A 156 9.18 -1.52 3.77
N HIS A 157 9.29 -0.64 2.77
CA HIS A 157 9.93 0.66 2.90
C HIS A 157 9.17 1.57 3.86
N THR A 158 7.84 1.69 3.70
CA THR A 158 7.01 2.49 4.62
C THR A 158 7.09 1.94 6.06
N GLY A 159 7.15 0.62 6.23
CA GLY A 159 7.36 -0.01 7.54
C GLY A 159 8.72 0.35 8.16
N GLY A 160 9.76 0.43 7.34
CA GLY A 160 11.09 0.96 7.68
C GLY A 160 11.02 2.41 8.15
N TRP A 161 10.44 3.30 7.33
CA TRP A 161 10.28 4.71 7.65
C TRP A 161 9.53 4.94 8.95
N THR A 162 8.38 4.31 9.11
CA THR A 162 7.55 4.46 10.31
C THR A 162 8.32 4.08 11.57
N ARG A 163 9.10 2.99 11.52
CA ARG A 163 9.95 2.57 12.63
C ARG A 163 11.01 3.63 12.95
N GLU A 164 11.74 4.11 11.96
CA GLU A 164 12.89 5.00 12.18
C GLU A 164 12.45 6.41 12.61
N LEU A 165 11.33 6.91 12.09
CA LEU A 165 10.70 8.15 12.55
C LEU A 165 10.30 8.07 14.03
N TRP A 166 9.71 6.94 14.46
CA TRP A 166 9.42 6.73 15.88
C TRP A 166 10.68 6.63 16.73
N ILE A 167 11.72 5.94 16.26
CA ILE A 167 13.01 5.85 16.96
C ILE A 167 13.60 7.25 17.18
N GLU A 168 13.56 8.11 16.15
CA GLU A 168 14.01 9.50 16.26
C GLU A 168 13.20 10.26 17.31
N ALA A 169 11.86 10.19 17.24
CA ALA A 169 10.97 10.88 18.17
C ALA A 169 11.13 10.42 19.63
N LEU A 170 11.52 9.16 19.84
CA LEU A 170 11.81 8.60 21.16
C LEU A 170 13.22 8.98 21.67
N GLY A 171 13.99 9.77 20.93
CA GLY A 171 15.35 10.21 21.31
C GLY A 171 16.41 9.12 21.17
N MET A 172 16.13 8.09 20.37
CA MET A 172 17.05 7.01 20.06
C MET A 172 17.77 7.26 18.72
N PRO A 173 18.92 6.61 18.46
CA PRO A 173 19.63 6.78 17.18
C PRO A 173 18.87 6.09 16.03
N ALA A 174 18.15 6.90 15.25
CA ALA A 174 17.47 6.49 14.03
C ALA A 174 18.44 6.32 12.85
N VAL A 175 18.03 5.53 11.86
CA VAL A 175 18.71 5.37 10.58
C VAL A 175 17.75 5.83 9.50
N LEU A 176 17.92 7.06 9.03
CA LEU A 176 17.12 7.64 7.95
C LEU A 176 18.06 7.91 6.74
N PRO A 177 17.63 7.61 5.50
CA PRO A 177 16.53 6.71 5.15
C PRO A 177 16.67 5.31 5.80
N PRO A 178 15.58 4.55 5.95
CA PRO A 178 15.61 3.22 6.54
C PRO A 178 16.44 2.25 5.69
N PRO A 179 16.99 1.18 6.29
CA PRO A 179 17.76 0.18 5.55
C PRO A 179 16.94 -0.55 4.48
N GLU A 180 15.62 -0.62 4.63
CA GLU A 180 14.71 -1.17 3.62
C GLU A 180 14.77 -0.37 2.31
N GLU A 181 14.67 0.96 2.39
CA GLU A 181 14.80 1.84 1.21
C GLU A 181 16.20 1.78 0.61
N GLU A 182 17.25 1.92 1.42
CA GLU A 182 18.64 1.95 0.91
C GLU A 182 19.11 0.63 0.29
N GLN A 183 18.40 -0.47 0.54
CA GLN A 183 18.71 -1.79 -0.02
C GLN A 183 17.72 -2.23 -1.10
N ASP A 184 16.77 -1.38 -1.49
CA ASP A 184 15.71 -1.69 -2.47
C ASP A 184 15.00 -3.02 -2.12
N VAL A 185 14.39 -3.09 -0.93
CA VAL A 185 13.82 -4.33 -0.39
C VAL A 185 12.48 -4.66 -1.07
N GLU A 186 12.45 -5.79 -1.78
CA GLU A 186 11.25 -6.28 -2.49
C GLU A 186 10.66 -7.57 -1.88
N THR A 187 11.26 -8.15 -0.83
CA THR A 187 10.75 -9.40 -0.23
C THR A 187 10.75 -9.40 1.29
N ALA A 188 9.81 -10.16 1.88
CA ALA A 188 9.75 -10.35 3.33
C ALA A 188 11.05 -10.93 3.94
N ILE A 189 11.82 -11.70 3.15
CA ILE A 189 13.12 -12.24 3.60
C ILE A 189 14.16 -11.13 3.65
N GLU A 190 14.20 -10.27 2.64
CA GLU A 190 15.09 -9.11 2.59
C GLU A 190 14.73 -8.08 3.66
N ASP A 191 13.44 -7.82 3.89
CA ASP A 191 12.96 -6.98 5.00
C ASP A 191 13.47 -7.49 6.36
N ALA A 192 13.33 -8.81 6.60
CA ALA A 192 13.86 -9.41 7.82
C ALA A 192 15.40 -9.29 7.92
N GLN A 193 16.12 -9.36 6.79
CA GLN A 193 17.57 -9.17 6.74
C GLN A 193 17.97 -7.71 6.99
N ALA A 194 17.28 -6.75 6.38
CA ALA A 194 17.48 -5.31 6.55
C ALA A 194 17.24 -4.89 8.01
N LYS A 195 16.15 -5.36 8.62
CA LYS A 195 15.86 -5.15 10.05
C LYS A 195 16.96 -5.69 10.96
N LYS A 196 17.52 -6.85 10.61
CA LYS A 196 18.61 -7.48 11.35
C LYS A 196 19.96 -6.77 11.13
N SER A 197 20.21 -6.28 9.92
CA SER A 197 21.44 -5.60 9.54
C SER A 197 21.48 -4.14 9.96
N ARG A 198 20.34 -3.57 10.41
CA ARG A 198 20.20 -2.21 10.97
C ARG A 198 21.30 -1.90 12.00
N ALA A 199 22.40 -1.35 11.52
CA ALA A 199 23.48 -0.82 12.33
C ALA A 199 23.19 0.64 12.69
N LYS A 200 23.59 1.08 13.88
CA LYS A 200 23.48 2.51 14.24
C LYS A 200 24.36 3.30 13.28
N LYS A 201 23.82 4.27 12.53
CA LYS A 201 24.64 5.37 11.97
C LYS A 201 25.22 6.09 13.20
N ALA A 202 26.56 6.04 13.32
CA ALA A 202 27.30 6.56 14.48
C ALA A 202 27.35 8.09 14.48
#